data_AF-A0AAI9PG26-F1
#
_entry.id   AF-A0AAI9PG26-F1
#
_cell.length_a   1.000
_cell.length_b   1.000
_cell.length_c   1.000
_cell.angle_alpha   90.00
_cell.angle_beta   90.00
_cell.angle_gamma   90.00
#
_symmetry.space_group_name_H-M   'P 1'
#
loop_
_entity.id
_entity.type
_entity.pdbx_description
1 polymer ?
#
loop_
_entity_poly.entity_id
_entity_poly.type
_entity_poly.pdbx_seq_one_letter_code
_entity_poly.pdbx_strand_id
1 'polypeptide(L)'
;MKLLLAVIFSVLMIPQTGFSATQTDVLTLLKHLDVTTFRSSFGPKHFPKGTLLKDTGDYVFSQENDWAEATEKDGSWTYSLRIISENEKEIIVCFVDDAHIGSYFSRKPFLIKKTKNAQAYSVIEPDHDVKGCELNPKDQ
;
A
#
# COMPACT_ATOMS: atom_id res chain seq x y z
N MET A 1 -7.52 -27.51 -66.49
CA MET A 1 -7.50 -27.72 -65.02
C MET A 1 -6.84 -26.53 -64.37
N LYS A 2 -7.59 -25.71 -63.61
CA LYS A 2 -7.05 -24.57 -62.85
C LYS A 2 -6.63 -25.07 -61.47
N LEU A 3 -5.33 -25.09 -61.17
CA LEU A 3 -4.83 -25.31 -59.81
C LEU A 3 -5.03 -24.02 -59.01
N LEU A 4 -5.86 -24.09 -57.96
CA LEU A 4 -5.97 -23.06 -56.94
C LEU A 4 -4.89 -23.33 -55.88
N LEU A 5 -3.91 -22.43 -55.77
CA LEU A 5 -2.99 -22.41 -54.62
C LEU A 5 -3.76 -21.94 -53.38
N ALA A 6 -3.92 -22.81 -52.40
CA ALA A 6 -4.36 -22.44 -51.06
C ALA A 6 -3.15 -21.86 -50.29
N VAL A 7 -3.16 -20.54 -50.07
CA VAL A 7 -2.21 -19.87 -49.19
C VAL A 7 -2.69 -20.06 -47.75
N ILE A 8 -2.01 -20.95 -47.01
CA ILE A 8 -2.28 -21.17 -45.59
C ILE A 8 -1.62 -20.02 -44.82
N PHE A 9 -2.43 -19.05 -44.37
CA PHE A 9 -2.00 -18.03 -43.41
C PHE A 9 -1.86 -18.70 -42.04
N SER A 10 -0.67 -19.21 -41.74
CA SER A 10 -0.32 -19.66 -40.38
C SER A 10 -0.17 -18.44 -39.48
N VAL A 11 -1.24 -18.07 -38.77
CA VAL A 11 -1.19 -17.09 -37.69
C VAL A 11 -0.36 -17.71 -36.56
N LEU A 12 0.91 -17.30 -36.45
CA LEU A 12 1.74 -17.54 -35.28
C LEU A 12 1.09 -16.81 -34.09
N MET A 13 0.29 -17.54 -33.32
CA MET A 13 -0.16 -17.13 -32.00
C MET A 13 1.08 -17.06 -31.10
N ILE A 14 1.69 -15.87 -31.02
CA ILE A 14 2.71 -15.59 -30.01
C ILE A 14 2.00 -15.74 -28.67
N PRO A 15 2.41 -16.67 -27.79
CA PRO A 15 1.83 -16.78 -26.47
C PRO A 15 2.04 -15.45 -25.76
N GLN A 16 0.96 -14.71 -25.51
CA GLN A 16 1.01 -13.57 -24.62
C GLN A 16 1.32 -14.12 -23.24
N THR A 17 2.58 -14.03 -22.83
CA THR A 17 2.97 -14.20 -21.44
C THR A 17 2.32 -13.05 -20.69
N GLY A 18 1.07 -13.25 -20.26
CA GLY A 18 0.44 -12.37 -19.30
C GLY A 18 1.32 -12.38 -18.06
N PHE A 19 2.02 -11.27 -17.82
CA PHE A 19 2.65 -11.03 -16.53
C PHE A 19 1.53 -11.03 -15.50
N SER A 20 1.46 -12.08 -14.69
CA SER A 20 0.60 -12.08 -13.52
C SER A 20 1.32 -11.20 -12.50
N ALA A 21 0.85 -9.95 -12.37
CA ALA A 21 1.30 -9.08 -11.29
C ALA A 21 0.94 -9.79 -9.98
N THR A 22 1.95 -10.20 -9.21
CA THR A 22 1.71 -10.74 -7.87
C THR A 22 1.11 -9.63 -7.02
N GLN A 23 -0.12 -9.85 -6.55
CA GLN A 23 -0.84 -8.93 -5.68
C GLN A 23 0.01 -8.59 -4.45
N THR A 24 0.09 -7.31 -4.11
CA THR A 24 0.88 -6.86 -2.96
C THR A 24 0.24 -7.33 -1.65
N ASP A 25 1.05 -7.93 -0.78
CA ASP A 25 0.65 -8.28 0.58
C ASP A 25 0.60 -7.00 1.45
N VAL A 26 -0.62 -6.59 1.77
CA VAL A 26 -0.93 -5.38 2.54
C VAL A 26 -0.31 -5.39 3.94
N LEU A 27 -0.22 -6.55 4.59
CA LEU A 27 0.37 -6.68 5.92
C LEU A 27 1.88 -6.52 5.88
N THR A 28 2.51 -7.14 4.87
CA THR A 28 3.94 -6.95 4.62
C THR A 28 4.24 -5.49 4.29
N LEU A 29 3.39 -4.84 3.49
CA LEU A 29 3.55 -3.43 3.16
C LEU A 29 3.44 -2.53 4.39
N LEU A 30 2.45 -2.73 5.27
CA LEU A 30 2.32 -1.97 6.52
C LEU A 30 3.55 -2.13 7.43
N LYS A 31 4.02 -3.37 7.62
CA LYS A 31 5.22 -3.65 8.45
C LYS A 31 6.47 -2.93 7.95
N HIS A 32 6.59 -2.78 6.65
CA HIS A 32 7.78 -2.25 5.97
C HIS A 32 7.59 -0.81 5.46
N LEU A 33 6.58 -0.11 5.97
CA LEU A 33 6.36 1.30 5.69
C LEU A 33 7.43 2.14 6.38
N ASP A 34 8.15 2.98 5.63
CA ASP A 34 9.10 3.93 6.18
C ASP A 34 8.36 5.10 6.83
N VAL A 35 8.31 5.13 8.17
CA VAL A 35 7.56 6.14 8.92
C VAL A 35 8.17 7.54 8.82
N THR A 36 9.36 7.67 8.24
CA THR A 36 10.07 8.94 8.13
C THR A 36 9.80 9.69 6.83
N THR A 37 9.03 9.12 5.90
CA THR A 37 8.79 9.71 4.58
C THR A 37 7.51 10.53 4.50
N PHE A 38 6.70 10.54 5.54
CA PHE A 38 5.42 11.26 5.59
C PHE A 38 5.15 11.82 6.98
N ARG A 39 4.24 12.79 7.05
CA ARG A 39 3.82 13.40 8.31
C ARG A 39 2.73 12.54 8.97
N SER A 40 3.03 12.07 10.17
CA SER A 40 2.18 11.21 11.02
C SER A 40 2.46 11.51 12.49
N SER A 41 1.81 10.77 13.39
CA SER A 41 2.08 10.78 14.83
C SER A 41 3.51 10.40 15.20
N PHE A 42 4.26 9.78 14.29
CA PHE A 42 5.69 9.48 14.46
C PHE A 42 6.60 10.71 14.34
N GLY A 43 6.13 11.82 13.76
CA GLY A 43 6.93 13.02 13.50
C GLY A 43 7.70 13.56 14.72
N PRO A 44 7.06 13.73 15.89
CA PRO A 44 7.73 14.19 17.12
C PRO A 44 8.80 13.24 17.67
N LYS A 45 8.79 11.95 17.28
CA LYS A 45 9.76 10.96 17.77
C LYS A 45 11.12 11.06 17.06
N HIS A 46 11.20 11.78 15.93
CA HIS A 46 12.45 12.04 15.19
C HIS A 46 13.28 10.78 14.86
N PHE A 47 12.63 9.71 14.41
CA PHE A 47 13.31 8.48 14.03
C PHE A 47 14.38 8.67 12.93
N PRO A 48 15.46 7.86 12.91
CA PRO A 48 16.41 7.84 11.82
C PRO A 48 15.74 7.54 10.47
N LYS A 49 16.22 8.15 9.39
CA LYS A 49 15.69 7.89 8.03
C LYS A 49 15.71 6.41 7.69
N GLY A 50 14.63 5.90 7.10
CA GLY A 50 14.49 4.48 6.76
C GLY A 50 13.95 3.61 7.88
N THR A 51 13.54 4.18 9.03
CA THR A 51 12.92 3.42 10.11
C THR A 51 11.57 2.89 9.66
N LEU A 52 11.39 1.57 9.78
CA LEU A 52 10.17 0.89 9.37
C LEU A 52 9.16 0.86 10.52
N LEU A 53 7.87 0.84 10.22
CA LEU A 53 6.81 0.79 11.23
C LEU A 53 6.99 -0.38 12.19
N LYS A 54 7.37 -1.57 11.72
CA LYS A 54 7.61 -2.72 12.60
C LYS A 54 8.71 -2.50 13.65
N ASP A 55 9.58 -1.50 13.45
CA ASP A 55 10.72 -1.21 14.30
C ASP A 55 10.46 -0.03 15.27
N THR A 56 9.27 0.59 15.23
CA THR A 56 8.94 1.79 16.03
C THR A 56 8.26 1.51 17.37
N GLY A 57 7.90 0.26 17.64
CA GLY A 57 7.12 -0.12 18.81
C GLY A 57 6.85 -1.63 18.88
N ASP A 58 6.12 -2.02 19.91
CA ASP A 58 5.69 -3.40 20.13
C ASP A 58 4.22 -3.55 19.70
N TYR A 59 4.03 -4.05 18.49
CA TYR A 59 2.72 -4.12 17.84
C TYR A 59 2.17 -5.53 17.77
N VAL A 60 0.86 -5.66 17.90
CA VAL A 60 0.10 -6.81 17.42
C VAL A 60 -0.31 -6.52 15.98
N PHE A 61 0.24 -7.31 15.05
CA PHE A 61 -0.08 -7.22 13.64
C PHE A 61 -1.22 -8.18 13.28
N SER A 62 -2.24 -7.66 12.61
CA SER A 62 -3.39 -8.42 12.13
C SER A 62 -3.77 -8.00 10.71
N GLN A 63 -4.57 -8.84 10.07
CA GLN A 63 -5.24 -8.48 8.84
C GLN A 63 -6.71 -8.87 8.99
N GLU A 64 -7.60 -7.90 8.84
CA GLU A 64 -9.05 -8.10 8.87
C GLU A 64 -9.64 -7.53 7.58
N ASN A 65 -10.38 -8.36 6.84
CA ASN A 65 -10.88 -8.01 5.51
C ASN A 65 -9.75 -7.54 4.58
N ASP A 66 -9.87 -6.33 4.03
CA ASP A 66 -8.93 -5.65 3.14
C ASP A 66 -7.95 -4.71 3.88
N TRP A 67 -7.97 -4.71 5.22
CA TRP A 67 -7.11 -3.88 6.06
C TRP A 67 -6.03 -4.70 6.77
N ALA A 68 -4.80 -4.21 6.70
CA ALA A 68 -3.75 -4.57 7.64
C ALA A 68 -3.77 -3.61 8.82
N GLU A 69 -3.48 -4.11 10.02
CA GLU A 69 -3.43 -3.30 11.23
C GLU A 69 -2.16 -3.59 12.04
N ALA A 70 -1.68 -2.56 12.73
CA ALA A 70 -0.63 -2.61 13.72
C ALA A 70 -1.12 -1.87 14.96
N THR A 71 -1.57 -2.62 15.96
CA THR A 71 -2.10 -2.07 17.21
C THR A 71 -1.05 -2.17 18.30
N GLU A 72 -0.75 -1.08 19.00
CA GLU A 72 0.13 -1.10 20.17
C GLU A 72 -0.42 -2.07 21.22
N LYS A 73 0.44 -2.82 21.91
CA LYS A 73 0.00 -3.87 22.85
C LYS A 73 -0.93 -3.38 23.96
N ASP A 74 -0.82 -2.12 24.34
CA ASP A 74 -1.69 -1.49 25.33
C ASP A 74 -3.03 -0.99 24.74
N GLY A 75 -3.21 -1.12 23.43
CA GLY A 75 -4.39 -0.68 22.70
C GLY A 75 -4.50 0.82 22.52
N SER A 76 -3.46 1.60 22.86
CA SER A 76 -3.51 3.06 22.83
C SER A 76 -3.49 3.65 21.42
N TRP A 77 -2.97 2.88 20.44
CA TRP A 77 -2.79 3.33 19.08
C TRP A 77 -3.00 2.20 18.08
N THR A 78 -3.65 2.50 16.95
CA THR A 78 -3.73 1.61 15.79
C THR A 78 -3.29 2.32 14.53
N TYR A 79 -2.41 1.67 13.77
CA TYR A 79 -2.07 2.07 12.42
C TYR A 79 -2.68 1.07 11.44
N SER A 80 -3.54 1.53 10.54
CA SER A 80 -4.21 0.66 9.58
C SER A 80 -3.89 1.05 8.15
N LEU A 81 -3.82 0.06 7.26
CA LEU A 81 -3.53 0.28 5.86
C LEU A 81 -4.36 -0.63 4.96
N ARG A 82 -4.92 -0.05 3.90
CA ARG A 82 -5.63 -0.77 2.84
C ARG A 82 -5.10 -0.37 1.48
N ILE A 83 -5.00 -1.31 0.56
CA ILE A 83 -4.74 -1.02 -0.85
C ILE A 83 -6.04 -0.58 -1.53
N ILE A 84 -6.06 0.64 -2.07
CA ILE A 84 -7.20 1.18 -2.84
C ILE A 84 -7.12 0.74 -4.29
N SER A 85 -5.91 0.84 -4.87
CA SER A 85 -5.65 0.42 -6.23
C SER A 85 -4.20 -0.06 -6.36
N GLU A 86 -4.01 -1.04 -7.23
CA GLU A 86 -2.70 -1.57 -7.59
C GLU A 86 -2.70 -1.85 -9.08
N ASN A 87 -1.66 -1.38 -9.76
CA ASN A 87 -1.34 -1.76 -11.13
C ASN A 87 0.19 -1.93 -11.28
N GLU A 88 0.65 -2.25 -12.48
CA GLU A 88 2.08 -2.51 -12.74
C GLU A 88 3.01 -1.34 -12.38
N LYS A 89 2.49 -0.11 -12.29
CA LYS A 89 3.26 1.12 -12.08
C LYS A 89 3.13 1.68 -10.66
N GLU A 90 1.97 1.51 -10.04
CA GLU A 90 1.63 2.20 -8.80
C GLU A 90 0.77 1.36 -7.88
N ILE A 91 0.94 1.59 -6.58
CA ILE A 91 0.06 1.10 -5.53
C ILE A 91 -0.38 2.33 -4.75
N ILE A 92 -1.69 2.57 -4.69
CA ILE A 92 -2.30 3.62 -3.88
C ILE A 92 -2.94 2.96 -2.67
N VAL A 93 -2.63 3.48 -1.48
CA VAL A 93 -3.13 2.96 -0.21
C VAL A 93 -3.90 4.02 0.54
N CYS A 94 -4.81 3.58 1.41
CA CYS A 94 -5.35 4.40 2.49
C CYS A 94 -4.63 4.05 3.77
N PHE A 95 -4.01 5.03 4.41
CA PHE A 95 -3.37 4.88 5.72
C PHE A 95 -4.19 5.60 6.78
N VAL A 96 -4.36 4.95 7.93
CA VAL A 96 -5.03 5.46 9.12
C VAL A 96 -4.04 5.44 10.28
N ASP A 97 -4.00 6.56 11.00
CA ASP A 97 -3.17 6.81 12.17
C ASP A 97 -4.13 7.27 13.28
N ASP A 98 -4.49 6.32 14.15
CA ASP A 98 -5.61 6.47 15.09
C ASP A 98 -5.15 6.29 16.54
N ALA A 99 -5.29 7.36 17.32
CA ALA A 99 -5.05 7.33 18.75
C ALA A 99 -6.35 7.02 19.50
N HIS A 100 -6.43 5.83 20.10
CA HIS A 100 -7.54 5.42 20.96
C HIS A 100 -7.52 6.12 22.32
N ILE A 101 -6.40 6.76 22.66
CA ILE A 101 -6.25 7.65 23.82
C ILE A 101 -5.88 9.05 23.32
N GLY A 102 -6.80 10.00 23.46
CA GLY A 102 -6.64 11.38 23.00
C GLY A 102 -7.63 11.71 21.89
N SER A 103 -7.24 12.64 21.01
CA SER A 103 -8.10 13.12 19.90
C SER A 103 -7.38 13.10 18.55
N TYR A 104 -6.23 12.44 18.46
CA TYR A 104 -5.47 12.40 17.20
C TYR A 104 -6.07 11.32 16.31
N PHE A 105 -6.51 11.73 15.13
CA PHE A 105 -6.96 10.85 14.08
C PHE A 105 -6.53 11.42 12.73
N SER A 106 -5.96 10.59 11.88
CA SER A 106 -5.59 10.98 10.52
C SER A 106 -5.84 9.82 9.56
N ARG A 107 -6.57 10.10 8.48
CA ARG A 107 -6.74 9.19 7.34
C ARG A 107 -6.26 9.89 6.08
N LYS A 108 -5.33 9.27 5.35
CA LYS A 108 -4.72 9.86 4.16
C LYS A 108 -4.44 8.83 3.07
N PRO A 109 -4.64 9.18 1.80
CA PRO A 109 -4.16 8.37 0.70
C PRO A 109 -2.66 8.56 0.51
N PHE A 110 -1.96 7.49 0.14
CA PHE A 110 -0.54 7.53 -0.17
C PHE A 110 -0.23 6.73 -1.44
N LEU A 111 0.69 7.24 -2.25
CA LEU A 111 1.33 6.49 -3.33
C LEU A 111 2.58 5.80 -2.79
N ILE A 112 2.62 4.48 -2.93
CA ILE A 112 3.76 3.66 -2.54
C ILE A 112 4.89 3.80 -3.55
N LYS A 113 6.10 4.08 -3.06
CA LYS A 113 7.34 4.00 -3.82
C LYS A 113 8.21 2.90 -3.23
N LYS A 114 8.53 1.90 -4.06
CA LYS A 114 9.58 0.92 -3.73
C LYS A 114 10.90 1.68 -3.62
N THR A 115 11.59 1.53 -2.49
CA THR A 115 12.91 2.14 -2.34
C THR A 115 13.98 1.26 -3.00
N LYS A 116 15.21 1.78 -3.11
CA LYS A 116 16.37 0.96 -3.53
C LYS A 116 16.63 -0.20 -2.56
N ASN A 117 16.15 -0.11 -1.33
CA ASN A 117 16.09 -1.22 -0.39
C ASN A 117 14.78 -1.99 -0.62
N ALA A 118 14.88 -3.21 -1.13
CA ALA A 118 13.71 -4.03 -1.44
C ALA A 118 12.81 -4.34 -0.23
N GLN A 119 13.28 -4.05 0.99
CA GLN A 119 12.56 -4.25 2.24
C GLN A 119 11.86 -3.01 2.78
N ALA A 120 11.88 -1.87 2.08
CA ALA A 120 11.28 -0.62 2.57
C ALA A 120 10.41 0.05 1.50
N TYR A 121 9.25 0.51 1.95
CA TYR A 121 8.29 1.28 1.14
C TYR A 121 8.24 2.72 1.65
N SER A 122 8.65 3.67 0.81
CA SER A 122 8.40 5.09 1.07
C SER A 122 7.03 5.46 0.55
N VAL A 123 6.44 6.49 1.13
CA VAL A 123 5.16 7.04 0.66
C VAL A 123 5.25 8.51 0.34
N ILE A 124 4.44 8.93 -0.63
CA ILE A 124 4.18 10.34 -0.94
C ILE A 124 2.68 10.58 -1.01
N GLU A 125 2.24 11.78 -0.64
CA GLU A 125 0.85 12.20 -0.84
C GLU A 125 0.58 12.30 -2.36
N PRO A 126 -0.53 11.73 -2.87
CA PRO A 126 -0.95 11.90 -4.26
C PRO A 126 -1.21 13.37 -4.58
N ASP A 127 -1.02 13.75 -5.84
CA ASP A 127 -1.28 15.09 -6.37
C ASP A 127 -2.75 15.31 -6.79
N HIS A 128 -3.60 14.30 -6.59
CA HIS A 128 -5.01 14.29 -6.96
C HIS A 128 -5.88 13.65 -5.87
N ASP A 129 -7.18 13.94 -5.91
CA ASP A 129 -8.15 13.34 -5.00
C ASP A 129 -8.28 11.83 -5.25
N VAL A 130 -8.03 11.03 -4.22
CA VAL A 130 -8.17 9.57 -4.26
C VAL A 130 -9.50 9.15 -3.65
N LYS A 131 -10.33 8.49 -4.46
CA LYS A 131 -11.58 7.87 -3.99
C LYS A 131 -11.29 6.63 -3.14
N GLY A 132 -12.07 6.44 -2.07
CA GLY A 132 -11.93 5.31 -1.16
C GLY A 132 -11.00 5.56 0.04
N CYS A 133 -10.53 6.78 0.24
CA CYS A 133 -9.78 7.20 1.45
C CYS A 133 -10.35 8.46 2.12
N GLU A 134 -11.57 8.84 1.79
CA GLU A 134 -12.21 10.01 2.36
C GLU A 134 -12.45 9.83 3.87
N LEU A 135 -12.33 10.93 4.61
CA LEU A 135 -12.82 10.99 5.99
C LEU A 135 -14.35 10.93 5.95
N ASN A 136 -14.93 9.94 6.63
CA ASN A 136 -16.38 9.88 6.78
C ASN A 136 -16.75 10.83 7.93
N PRO A 137 -17.85 11.62 7.86
CA PRO A 137 -18.24 12.51 8.95
C PRO A 137 -18.53 11.83 10.29
N LYS A 138 -18.62 10.50 10.31
CA LYS A 138 -18.78 9.68 11.52
C LYS A 138 -17.45 9.28 12.17
N ASP A 139 -16.33 9.55 11.51
CA ASP A 139 -14.97 9.28 12.00
C ASP A 139 -14.37 10.52 12.72
N GLN A 140 -15.21 11.51 13.04
CA GLN A 140 -14.91 12.75 13.80
C GLN A 140 -15.81 12.83 15.04
#